data_AF-A0A6I7Q6J4-F1
#
_entry.id   AF-A0A6I7Q6J4-F1
#
_cell.length_a   1.000
_cell.length_b   1.000
_cell.length_c   1.000
_cell.angle_alpha   90.00
_cell.angle_beta   90.00
_cell.angle_gamma   90.00
#
_symmetry.space_group_name_H-M   'P 1'
#
loop_
_entity.id
_entity.type
_entity.pdbx_description
1 polymer ?
#
loop_
_entity_poly.entity_id
_entity_poly.type
_entity_poly.pdbx_seq_one_letter_code
_entity_poly.pdbx_strand_id
1 'polypeptide(L)'
;MVERWLWQQWSRRGPFAAAMFPLSLLYAGIAGWKRARLEEAQRNVFLPLKAVIVVGNLTVGGSGKTPMTAWLAGRLQAAGYRPGIVSRGYGRRNGPASLLVGPGASASVVGDEPILLARSTGVPVWVDRDRVRAARALAEEQNVDVVIS
;
A
#
# COMPACT_ATOMS: atom_id res chain seq x y z
N MET A 1 7.17 11.47 -27.44
CA MET A 1 8.58 11.63 -27.83
C MET A 1 9.50 11.71 -26.61
N VAL A 2 9.20 12.59 -25.64
CA VAL A 2 9.96 12.75 -24.37
C VAL A 2 10.03 11.47 -23.53
N GLU A 3 8.92 10.75 -23.38
CA GLU A 3 8.87 9.52 -22.56
C GLU A 3 9.82 8.42 -23.06
N ARG A 4 9.89 8.20 -24.37
CA ARG A 4 10.83 7.22 -24.97
C ARG A 4 12.29 7.64 -24.82
N TRP A 5 12.56 8.95 -24.87
CA TRP A 5 13.91 9.48 -24.66
C TRP A 5 14.36 9.29 -23.20
N LEU A 6 13.48 9.58 -22.24
CA LEU A 6 13.74 9.35 -20.81
C LEU A 6 14.00 7.86 -20.50
N TRP A 7 13.22 6.96 -21.08
CA TRP A 7 13.45 5.52 -20.96
C TRP A 7 14.82 5.10 -21.51
N GLN A 8 15.23 5.60 -22.68
CA GLN A 8 16.53 5.29 -23.25
C GLN A 8 17.70 5.83 -22.42
N GLN A 9 17.58 7.04 -21.86
CA GLN A 9 18.60 7.61 -20.99
C GLN A 9 18.72 6.86 -19.66
N TRP A 10 17.58 6.41 -19.08
CA TRP A 10 17.56 5.57 -17.88
C TRP A 10 18.30 4.24 -18.10
N SER A 11 18.10 3.59 -19.26
CA SER A 11 18.75 2.32 -19.57
C SER A 11 20.25 2.42 -19.82
N ARG A 12 20.75 3.57 -20.31
CA ARG A 12 22.13 3.67 -20.82
C ARG A 12 23.19 4.15 -19.83
N ARG A 13 22.85 4.55 -18.59
CA ARG A 13 23.81 5.07 -17.58
C ARG A 13 24.86 6.05 -18.18
N GLY A 14 24.47 6.86 -19.16
CA GLY A 14 25.36 7.75 -19.89
C GLY A 14 25.72 9.03 -19.13
N PRO A 15 26.31 10.04 -19.78
CA PRO A 15 26.70 11.31 -19.17
C PRO A 15 25.56 12.01 -18.42
N PHE A 16 24.33 11.87 -18.91
CA PHE A 16 23.12 12.38 -18.25
C PHE A 16 22.86 11.70 -16.89
N ALA A 17 23.07 10.39 -16.79
CA ALA A 17 22.94 9.66 -15.53
C ALA A 17 24.06 10.06 -14.53
N ALA A 18 25.27 10.31 -15.04
CA ALA A 18 26.38 10.83 -14.22
C ALA A 18 26.07 12.24 -13.68
N ALA A 19 25.48 13.13 -14.50
CA ALA A 19 25.02 14.44 -14.04
C ALA A 19 23.91 14.37 -12.99
N MET A 20 23.05 13.35 -13.05
CA MET A 20 22.00 13.07 -12.06
C MET A 20 22.50 12.34 -10.81
N PHE A 21 23.74 11.87 -10.79
CA PHE A 21 24.32 11.15 -9.66
C PHE A 21 24.30 11.93 -8.33
N PRO A 22 24.75 13.20 -8.25
CA PRO A 22 24.68 13.97 -6.99
C PRO A 22 23.24 14.15 -6.49
N LEU A 23 22.29 14.36 -7.42
CA LEU A 23 20.86 14.44 -7.08
C LEU A 23 20.34 13.09 -6.56
N SER A 24 20.82 11.98 -7.10
CA SER A 24 20.47 10.63 -6.63
C SER A 24 20.99 10.36 -5.22
N LEU A 25 22.20 10.85 -4.88
CA LEU A 25 22.76 10.74 -3.53
C LEU A 25 21.95 11.58 -2.53
N LEU A 26 21.55 12.79 -2.90
CA LEU A 26 20.68 13.63 -2.06
C LEU A 26 19.34 12.93 -1.81
N TYR A 27 18.72 12.39 -2.86
CA TYR A 27 17.49 11.61 -2.74
C TYR A 27 17.69 10.39 -1.83
N ALA A 28 18.78 9.64 -2.01
CA ALA A 28 19.10 8.46 -1.20
C ALA A 28 19.31 8.84 0.28
N GLY A 29 20.00 9.94 0.57
CA GLY A 29 20.18 10.46 1.93
C GLY A 29 18.85 10.82 2.59
N ILE A 30 17.98 11.56 1.89
CA ILE A 30 16.64 11.93 2.39
C ILE A 30 15.77 10.68 2.59
N ALA A 31 15.79 9.74 1.65
CA ALA A 31 15.04 8.50 1.74
C ALA A 31 15.52 7.63 2.91
N GLY A 32 16.84 7.51 3.09
CA GLY A 32 17.46 6.79 4.21
C GLY A 32 17.10 7.41 5.56
N TRP A 33 17.18 8.73 5.68
CA TRP A 33 16.77 9.45 6.89
C TRP A 33 15.29 9.23 7.21
N LYS A 34 14.40 9.31 6.21
CA LYS A 34 12.97 9.02 6.41
C LYS A 34 12.75 7.59 6.88
N ARG A 35 13.44 6.61 6.30
CA ARG A 35 13.36 5.19 6.71
C ARG A 35 13.79 5.01 8.16
N ALA A 36 14.94 5.55 8.56
CA ALA A 36 15.43 5.43 9.93
C ALA A 36 14.44 6.02 10.96
N ARG A 37 13.81 7.17 10.65
CA ARG A 37 12.79 7.75 11.54
C ARG A 37 11.52 6.90 11.63
N LEU A 38 11.12 6.26 10.53
CA LEU A 38 9.97 5.36 10.49
C LEU A 38 10.25 4.07 11.26
N GLU A 39 11.43 3.47 11.07
CA GLU A 39 11.87 2.29 11.81
C GLU A 39 11.89 2.55 13.32
N GLU A 40 12.42 3.69 13.73
CA GLU A 40 12.42 4.08 15.14
C GLU A 40 10.99 4.32 15.68
N ALA A 41 10.15 5.02 14.93
CA ALA A 41 8.75 5.24 15.32
C ALA A 41 7.92 3.95 15.38
N GLN A 42 8.28 2.93 14.60
CA GLN A 42 7.56 1.67 14.48
C GLN A 42 8.17 0.53 15.33
N ARG A 43 9.30 0.78 16.00
CA ARG A 43 10.08 -0.23 16.71
C ARG A 43 9.30 -0.96 17.80
N ASN A 44 8.35 -0.28 18.43
CA ASN A 44 7.52 -0.79 19.53
C ASN A 44 6.04 -0.90 19.16
N VAL A 45 5.71 -0.91 17.86
CA VAL A 45 4.32 -1.07 17.43
C VAL A 45 3.90 -2.53 17.59
N PHE A 46 3.02 -2.77 18.55
CA PHE A 46 2.37 -4.07 18.73
C PHE A 46 0.98 -4.06 18.07
N LEU A 47 0.73 -5.03 17.19
CA LEU A 47 -0.59 -5.28 16.59
C LEU A 47 -1.11 -6.64 17.08
N PRO A 48 -2.39 -6.73 17.49
CA PRO A 48 -2.99 -8.00 17.91
C PRO A 48 -3.36 -8.87 16.68
N LEU A 49 -2.37 -9.14 15.83
CA LEU A 49 -2.49 -9.89 14.58
C LEU A 49 -1.51 -11.06 14.59
N LYS A 50 -1.87 -12.16 13.93
CA LYS A 50 -0.96 -13.30 13.70
C LYS A 50 0.14 -12.92 12.70
N ALA A 51 -0.20 -12.14 11.68
CA ALA A 51 0.75 -11.72 10.65
C ALA A 51 0.31 -10.43 9.94
N VAL A 52 1.31 -9.72 9.40
CA VAL A 52 1.13 -8.61 8.44
C VAL A 52 1.92 -8.95 7.18
N ILE A 53 1.26 -8.99 6.03
CA ILE A 53 1.85 -9.28 4.72
C ILE A 53 1.82 -8.01 3.88
N VAL A 54 2.97 -7.56 3.39
CA VAL A 54 3.07 -6.32 2.60
C VAL A 54 3.23 -6.65 1.11
N VAL A 55 2.30 -6.17 0.28
CA VAL A 55 2.29 -6.31 -1.18
C VAL A 55 2.76 -4.99 -1.82
N GLY A 56 4.07 -4.90 -2.02
CA GLY A 56 4.75 -3.73 -2.60
C GLY A 56 5.00 -3.83 -4.11
N ASN A 57 5.47 -2.74 -4.71
CA ASN A 57 6.08 -2.73 -6.05
C ASN A 57 7.12 -1.62 -6.08
N LEU A 58 8.16 -1.83 -6.88
CA LEU A 58 9.28 -0.91 -7.08
C LEU A 58 9.07 0.05 -8.26
N THR A 59 8.10 -0.22 -9.14
CA THR A 59 7.82 0.60 -10.33
C THR A 59 6.48 1.36 -10.23
N VAL A 60 6.36 2.46 -10.98
CA VAL A 60 5.12 3.23 -11.10
C VAL A 60 4.33 2.67 -12.29
N GLY A 61 3.12 2.17 -12.07
CA GLY A 61 2.27 1.57 -13.12
C GLY A 61 1.48 0.34 -12.65
N GLY A 62 0.70 -0.25 -13.58
CA GLY A 62 -0.11 -1.45 -13.38
C GLY A 62 0.76 -2.68 -13.10
N SER A 63 1.11 -2.86 -11.83
CA SER A 63 2.13 -3.80 -11.37
C SER A 63 1.56 -5.09 -10.78
N GLY A 64 0.28 -5.37 -11.07
CA GLY A 64 -0.38 -6.58 -10.60
C GLY A 64 -0.63 -6.65 -9.08
N LYS A 65 -0.39 -5.57 -8.32
CA LYS A 65 -0.65 -5.54 -6.87
C LYS A 65 -2.09 -5.89 -6.54
N THR A 66 -3.04 -5.21 -7.19
CA THR A 66 -4.47 -5.38 -6.87
C THR A 66 -4.92 -6.83 -7.15
N PRO A 67 -4.60 -7.46 -8.31
CA PRO A 67 -4.83 -8.89 -8.51
C PRO A 67 -4.11 -9.80 -7.50
N MET A 68 -2.85 -9.51 -7.18
CA MET A 68 -2.08 -10.30 -6.21
C MET A 68 -2.69 -10.24 -4.80
N THR A 69 -3.07 -9.04 -4.35
CA THR A 69 -3.74 -8.82 -3.07
C THR A 69 -5.07 -9.58 -3.01
N ALA A 70 -5.87 -9.53 -4.07
CA ALA A 70 -7.14 -10.25 -4.12
C ALA A 70 -6.92 -11.77 -4.09
N TRP A 71 -5.95 -12.28 -4.86
CA TRP A 71 -5.59 -13.69 -4.86
C TRP A 71 -5.09 -14.16 -3.48
N LEU A 72 -4.22 -13.38 -2.84
CA LEU A 72 -3.68 -13.69 -1.52
C LEU A 72 -4.78 -13.71 -0.45
N ALA A 73 -5.70 -12.74 -0.49
CA ALA A 73 -6.85 -12.68 0.40
C ALA A 73 -7.69 -13.97 0.30
N GLY A 74 -8.03 -14.37 -0.93
CA GLY A 74 -8.77 -15.62 -1.16
C GLY A 74 -8.00 -16.86 -0.70
N ARG A 75 -6.68 -16.91 -0.90
CA ARG A 75 -5.84 -18.02 -0.43
C ARG A 75 -5.80 -18.13 1.10
N LEU A 76 -5.75 -17.00 1.80
CA LEU A 76 -5.78 -16.96 3.27
C LEU A 76 -7.15 -17.37 3.82
N GLN A 77 -8.25 -16.90 3.21
CA GLN A 77 -9.59 -17.37 3.56
C GLN A 77 -9.73 -18.88 3.37
N ALA A 78 -9.26 -19.41 2.23
CA ALA A 78 -9.29 -20.85 1.97
C ALA A 78 -8.43 -21.67 2.96
N ALA A 79 -7.44 -21.05 3.59
CA ALA A 79 -6.62 -21.65 4.64
C ALA A 79 -7.21 -21.46 6.06
N GLY A 80 -8.41 -20.88 6.19
CA GLY A 80 -9.11 -20.69 7.45
C GLY A 80 -8.72 -19.43 8.23
N TYR A 81 -7.93 -18.53 7.63
CA TYR A 81 -7.63 -17.22 8.22
C TYR A 81 -8.76 -16.21 7.96
N ARG A 82 -8.76 -15.13 8.74
CA ARG A 82 -9.67 -13.99 8.60
C ARG A 82 -8.85 -12.79 8.17
N PRO A 83 -8.51 -12.69 6.86
CA PRO A 83 -7.68 -11.60 6.38
C PRO A 83 -8.44 -10.27 6.47
N GLY A 84 -7.69 -9.17 6.46
CA GLY A 84 -8.17 -7.81 6.27
C GLY A 84 -7.20 -7.04 5.38
N ILE A 85 -7.68 -6.10 4.58
CA ILE A 85 -6.84 -5.35 3.63
C ILE A 85 -6.73 -3.89 4.08
N VAL A 86 -5.52 -3.36 4.12
CA VAL A 86 -5.26 -1.95 4.36
C VAL A 86 -4.93 -1.27 3.04
N SER A 87 -5.66 -0.22 2.70
CA SER A 87 -5.38 0.62 1.54
C SER A 87 -5.22 2.08 1.93
N ARG A 88 -4.44 2.83 1.13
CA ARG A 88 -4.26 4.27 1.31
C ARG A 88 -5.45 5.10 0.80
N GLY A 89 -6.31 4.52 -0.03
CA GLY A 89 -7.41 5.23 -0.69
C GLY A 89 -6.94 6.16 -1.79
N TYR A 90 -6.09 5.67 -2.71
CA TYR A 90 -5.60 6.48 -3.82
C TYR A 90 -6.78 6.97 -4.69
N GLY A 91 -6.73 8.23 -5.12
CA GLY A 91 -7.78 8.83 -5.96
C GLY A 91 -9.03 9.34 -5.23
N ARG A 92 -9.17 9.10 -3.92
CA ARG A 92 -10.30 9.67 -3.15
C ARG A 92 -10.20 11.19 -3.07
N ARG A 93 -11.35 11.86 -3.10
CA ARG A 93 -11.46 13.33 -3.07
C ARG A 93 -12.08 13.84 -1.78
N ASN A 94 -12.96 13.04 -1.18
CA ASN A 94 -13.73 13.37 0.01
C ASN A 94 -13.61 12.26 1.07
N GLY A 95 -14.21 12.48 2.23
CA GLY A 95 -14.40 11.46 3.26
C GLY A 95 -13.45 11.52 4.46
N PRO A 96 -13.71 10.69 5.48
CA PRO A 96 -12.90 10.62 6.69
C PRO A 96 -11.46 10.20 6.40
N ALA A 97 -10.53 10.64 7.25
CA ALA A 97 -9.12 10.23 7.14
C ALA A 97 -8.93 8.71 7.26
N SER A 98 -9.77 8.07 8.07
CA SER A 98 -9.79 6.64 8.37
C SER A 98 -11.22 6.12 8.27
N LEU A 99 -11.46 5.05 7.52
CA LEU A 99 -12.76 4.40 7.45
C LEU A 99 -12.71 2.97 6.92
N LEU A 100 -13.65 2.15 7.37
CA LEU A 100 -13.98 0.87 6.77
C LEU A 100 -14.76 1.07 5.45
N VAL A 101 -14.45 0.30 4.42
CA VAL A 101 -15.21 0.30 3.16
C VAL A 101 -16.56 -0.38 3.39
N GLY A 102 -17.61 0.42 3.54
CA GLY A 102 -18.97 -0.06 3.73
C GLY A 102 -19.66 -0.49 2.43
N PRO A 103 -20.78 -1.24 2.54
CA PRO A 103 -21.64 -1.55 1.40
C PRO A 103 -22.17 -0.25 0.76
N GLY A 104 -22.03 -0.13 -0.57
CA GLY A 104 -22.45 1.07 -1.30
C GLY A 104 -21.50 2.27 -1.21
N ALA A 105 -20.31 2.13 -0.60
CA ALA A 105 -19.31 3.19 -0.59
C ALA A 105 -18.97 3.66 -2.01
N SER A 106 -18.82 4.97 -2.18
CA SER A 106 -18.51 5.60 -3.47
C SER A 106 -17.01 5.81 -3.65
N ALA A 107 -16.54 5.71 -4.90
CA ALA A 107 -15.12 5.87 -5.23
C ALA A 107 -14.56 7.24 -4.84
N SER A 108 -15.39 8.28 -4.81
CA SER A 108 -14.99 9.61 -4.37
C SER A 108 -14.61 9.67 -2.89
N VAL A 109 -15.10 8.73 -2.07
CA VAL A 109 -14.87 8.68 -0.61
C VAL A 109 -13.75 7.71 -0.23
N VAL A 110 -13.78 6.49 -0.78
CA VAL A 110 -12.82 5.44 -0.42
C VAL A 110 -11.73 5.20 -1.47
N GLY A 111 -11.95 5.62 -2.72
CA GLY A 111 -11.11 5.30 -3.88
C GLY A 111 -11.59 4.08 -4.67
N ASP A 112 -11.16 3.97 -5.92
CA ASP A 112 -11.58 2.88 -6.82
C ASP A 112 -11.00 1.52 -6.39
N GLU A 113 -9.70 1.48 -6.05
CA GLU A 113 -9.01 0.23 -5.67
C GLU A 113 -9.60 -0.41 -4.39
N PRO A 114 -9.87 0.32 -3.29
CA PRO A 114 -10.48 -0.26 -2.09
C PRO A 114 -11.87 -0.85 -2.34
N ILE A 115 -12.68 -0.20 -3.18
CA ILE A 115 -14.01 -0.71 -3.55
C ILE A 115 -13.87 -2.01 -4.33
N LEU A 116 -12.97 -2.03 -5.32
CA LEU A 116 -12.73 -3.21 -6.13
C LEU A 116 -12.30 -4.39 -5.25
N LEU A 117 -11.36 -4.16 -4.33
CA LEU A 117 -10.88 -5.20 -3.41
C LEU A 117 -11.99 -5.68 -2.46
N ALA A 118 -12.74 -4.76 -1.85
CA ALA A 118 -13.84 -5.12 -0.95
C ALA A 118 -14.90 -5.95 -1.67
N ARG A 119 -15.29 -5.56 -2.89
CA ARG A 119 -16.31 -6.27 -3.68
C ARG A 119 -15.83 -7.62 -4.21
N SER A 120 -14.59 -7.69 -4.68
CA SER A 120 -14.06 -8.92 -5.31
C SER A 120 -13.63 -9.98 -4.29
N THR A 121 -13.21 -9.58 -3.09
CA THR A 121 -12.72 -10.52 -2.05
C THR A 121 -13.73 -10.79 -0.95
N GLY A 122 -14.68 -9.87 -0.72
CA GLY A 122 -15.58 -9.94 0.44
C GLY A 122 -14.89 -9.76 1.79
N VAL A 123 -13.62 -9.38 1.78
CA VAL A 123 -12.77 -9.19 2.97
C VAL A 123 -12.91 -7.75 3.49
N PRO A 124 -12.85 -7.50 4.81
CA PRO A 124 -12.84 -6.15 5.35
C PRO A 124 -11.67 -5.33 4.78
N VAL A 125 -11.99 -4.19 4.16
CA VAL A 125 -11.00 -3.25 3.62
C VAL A 125 -11.04 -1.96 4.41
N TRP A 126 -9.92 -1.56 4.98
CA TRP A 126 -9.78 -0.32 5.73
C TRP A 126 -8.94 0.69 4.94
N VAL A 127 -9.46 1.91 4.82
CA VAL A 127 -8.81 3.01 4.12
C VAL A 127 -8.20 3.98 5.12
N ASP A 128 -6.87 4.07 5.16
CA ASP A 128 -6.13 5.03 5.98
C ASP A 128 -4.72 5.29 5.41
N ARG A 129 -4.20 6.50 5.61
CA ARG A 129 -2.79 6.82 5.35
C ARG A 129 -1.86 6.22 6.41
N ASP A 130 -2.36 6.06 7.64
CA ASP A 130 -1.67 5.38 8.72
C ASP A 130 -2.05 3.89 8.71
N ARG A 131 -1.13 3.06 8.17
CA ARG A 131 -1.35 1.62 8.04
C ARG A 131 -1.42 0.91 9.39
N VAL A 132 -0.76 1.42 10.43
CA VAL A 132 -0.76 0.83 11.76
C VAL A 132 -2.12 1.04 12.40
N ARG A 133 -2.67 2.26 12.30
CA ARG A 133 -4.01 2.56 12.80
C ARG A 133 -5.08 1.73 12.09
N ALA A 134 -5.01 1.59 10.77
CA ALA A 134 -5.92 0.75 10.01
C ALA A 134 -5.81 -0.73 10.37
N ALA A 135 -4.60 -1.26 10.51
CA ALA A 135 -4.38 -2.65 10.90
C ALA A 135 -4.92 -2.95 12.30
N ARG A 136 -4.74 -2.01 13.24
CA ARG A 136 -5.31 -2.10 14.58
C ARG A 136 -6.84 -2.12 14.54
N ALA A 137 -7.46 -1.19 13.81
CA ALA A 137 -8.90 -1.12 13.70
C ALA A 137 -9.50 -2.38 13.04
N LEU A 138 -8.82 -2.95 12.04
CA LEU A 138 -9.22 -4.23 11.46
C LEU A 138 -9.18 -5.37 12.50
N ALA A 139 -8.13 -5.44 13.30
CA ALA A 139 -7.99 -6.47 14.32
C ALA A 139 -9.05 -6.36 15.41
N GLU A 140 -9.31 -5.14 15.89
CA GLU A 140 -10.19 -4.84 17.01
C GLU A 140 -11.68 -4.84 16.61
N GLU A 141 -12.04 -4.26 15.46
CA GLU A 141 -13.44 -4.05 15.06
C GLU A 141 -13.96 -5.12 14.09
N GLN A 142 -13.09 -5.76 13.32
CA GLN A 142 -13.48 -6.73 12.28
C GLN A 142 -13.01 -8.15 12.59
N ASN A 143 -12.39 -8.38 13.75
CA ASN A 143 -11.89 -9.68 14.19
C ASN A 143 -10.92 -10.31 13.17
N VAL A 144 -10.17 -9.47 12.47
CA VAL A 144 -9.14 -9.86 11.50
C VAL A 144 -7.94 -10.42 12.24
N ASP A 145 -7.36 -11.51 11.73
CA ASP A 145 -6.15 -12.12 12.31
C ASP A 145 -4.91 -11.99 11.42
N VAL A 146 -5.07 -11.67 10.13
CA VAL A 146 -3.96 -11.42 9.18
C VAL A 146 -4.25 -10.16 8.37
N VAL A 147 -3.31 -9.23 8.29
CA VAL A 147 -3.47 -8.02 7.46
C VAL A 147 -2.64 -8.10 6.18
N ILE A 148 -3.23 -7.69 5.06
CA ILE A 148 -2.55 -7.47 3.77
C ILE A 148 -2.44 -5.96 3.53
N SER A 149 -1.22 -5.46 3.28
CA SER A 149 -0.89 -4.03 3.18
C SER A 149 -0.30 -3.63 1.83
#